data_AF-A0AAV1A478-F1
#
_entry.id   AF-A0AAV1A478-F1
#
_cell.length_a   1.000
_cell.length_b   1.000
_cell.length_c   1.000
_cell.angle_alpha   90.00
_cell.angle_beta   90.00
_cell.angle_gamma   90.00
#
_symmetry.space_group_name_H-M   'P 1'
#
loop_
_entity.id
_entity.type
_entity.pdbx_description
1 polymer ?
#
loop_
_entity_poly.entity_id
_entity_poly.type
_entity_poly.pdbx_seq_one_letter_code
_entity_poly.pdbx_strand_id
1 'polypeptide(L)'
;MMNTVDEGKKNTERKKIDIKKVEKNSNKLVTFSKRRQGLFKKATELCVLCDVNIAMIVSSPADKLFAFGQPNIDIVLKNYIHGTTEFEDQESERVSSIYEECDTVRELT
;
A
#
# COMPACT_ATOMS: atom_id res chain seq x y z
N MET A 1 19.34 19.97 40.42
CA MET A 1 18.72 19.09 39.40
C MET A 1 17.59 19.87 38.76
N MET A 2 17.70 20.17 37.46
CA MET A 2 16.65 20.88 36.71
C MET A 2 15.68 19.83 36.18
N ASN A 3 14.41 19.94 36.57
CA ASN A 3 13.33 19.08 36.08
C ASN A 3 12.96 19.51 34.66
N THR A 4 13.10 18.61 33.69
CA THR A 4 12.54 18.81 32.35
C THR A 4 11.05 18.53 32.41
N VAL A 5 10.25 19.56 32.16
CA VAL A 5 8.80 19.45 31.98
C VAL A 5 8.55 18.52 30.79
N ASP A 6 7.92 17.38 31.05
CA ASP A 6 7.37 16.50 30.03
C ASP A 6 6.22 17.25 29.33
N GLU A 7 6.51 17.89 28.20
CA GLU A 7 5.48 18.53 27.37
C GLU A 7 4.57 17.44 26.82
N GLY A 8 3.41 17.29 27.47
CA GLY A 8 2.35 16.36 27.10
C GLY A 8 2.10 16.35 25.60
N LYS A 9 2.33 15.19 24.99
CA LYS A 9 2.24 14.94 23.55
C LYS A 9 0.81 15.21 23.08
N LYS A 10 0.53 16.42 22.58
CA LYS A 10 -0.79 16.83 22.08
C LYS A 10 -1.20 15.93 20.91
N ASN A 11 -2.23 15.12 21.11
CA ASN A 11 -2.78 14.26 20.06
C ASN A 11 -3.45 15.15 19.01
N THR A 12 -2.78 15.36 17.88
CA THR A 12 -3.25 16.30 16.86
C THR A 12 -4.35 15.63 16.05
N GLU A 13 -5.55 16.19 16.12
CA GLU A 13 -6.72 15.73 15.37
C GLU A 13 -6.47 15.69 13.85
N ARG A 14 -7.25 14.88 13.14
CA ARG A 14 -7.17 14.76 11.67
C ARG A 14 -7.58 16.08 11.02
N LYS A 15 -6.59 16.82 10.51
CA LYS A 15 -6.83 18.06 9.76
C LYS A 15 -7.12 17.77 8.29
N LYS A 16 -8.06 18.52 7.71
CA LYS A 16 -8.29 18.56 6.26
C LYS A 16 -7.03 19.14 5.58
N ILE A 17 -6.63 18.54 4.46
CA ILE A 17 -5.51 19.00 3.63
C ILE A 17 -5.94 18.98 2.17
N ASP A 18 -5.35 19.85 1.35
CA ASP A 18 -5.60 19.90 -0.09
C ASP A 18 -5.13 18.62 -0.79
N ILE A 19 -5.81 18.22 -1.87
CA ILE A 19 -5.37 17.12 -2.75
C ILE A 19 -4.32 17.67 -3.72
N LYS A 20 -3.12 17.89 -3.20
CA LYS A 20 -1.92 18.29 -3.94
C LYS A 20 -0.70 17.59 -3.35
N LYS A 21 0.47 17.75 -3.99
CA LYS A 21 1.73 17.19 -3.49
C LYS A 21 2.01 17.72 -2.07
N VAL A 22 2.34 16.81 -1.15
CA VAL A 22 2.75 17.19 0.21
C VAL A 22 4.20 17.67 0.12
N GLU A 23 4.48 18.94 0.40
CA GLU A 23 5.82 19.50 0.20
C GLU A 23 6.83 19.03 1.25
N LYS A 24 6.48 19.06 2.53
CA LYS A 24 7.37 18.66 3.63
C LYS A 24 7.68 17.15 3.56
N ASN A 25 8.94 16.79 3.36
CA ASN A 25 9.37 15.40 3.13
C ASN A 25 8.97 14.43 4.27
N SER A 26 9.13 14.82 5.54
CA SER A 26 8.70 13.95 6.65
C SER A 26 7.19 13.71 6.65
N ASN A 27 6.39 14.75 6.40
CA ASN A 27 4.94 14.61 6.26
C ASN A 27 4.58 13.76 5.04
N LYS A 28 5.32 13.88 3.93
CA LYS A 28 5.13 13.10 2.70
C LYS A 28 5.35 11.60 2.95
N LEU A 29 6.45 11.22 3.61
CA LEU A 29 6.74 9.82 3.95
C LEU A 29 5.71 9.21 4.91
N VAL A 30 5.30 9.95 5.93
CA VAL A 30 4.26 9.51 6.87
C VAL A 30 2.90 9.40 6.17
N THR A 31 2.55 10.39 5.35
CA THR A 31 1.29 10.40 4.58
C THR A 31 1.27 9.24 3.59
N PHE A 32 2.37 9.00 2.88
CA PHE A 32 2.52 7.85 1.99
C PHE A 32 2.25 6.54 2.74
N SER A 33 2.96 6.31 3.84
CA SER A 33 2.85 5.07 4.62
C SER A 33 1.41 4.83 5.10
N LYS A 34 0.78 5.86 5.68
CA LYS A 34 -0.60 5.76 6.19
C LYS A 34 -1.63 5.61 5.08
N ARG A 35 -1.50 6.36 3.97
CA ARG A 35 -2.45 6.28 2.84
C ARG A 35 -2.31 4.96 2.09
N ARG A 36 -1.09 4.49 1.84
CA ARG A 36 -0.83 3.18 1.23
C ARG A 36 -1.49 2.06 2.03
N GLN A 37 -1.29 2.05 3.35
CA GLN A 37 -1.92 1.07 4.23
C GLN A 37 -3.45 1.15 4.19
N GLY A 38 -4.02 2.37 4.30
CA GLY A 38 -5.47 2.55 4.22
C GLY A 38 -6.07 2.13 2.87
N LEU A 39 -5.35 2.39 1.78
CA LEU A 39 -5.73 2.02 0.43
C LEU A 39 -5.71 0.50 0.24
N PHE A 40 -4.65 -0.18 0.66
CA PHE A 40 -4.55 -1.64 0.57
C PHE A 40 -5.63 -2.32 1.40
N LYS A 41 -5.90 -1.82 2.62
CA LYS A 41 -7.01 -2.33 3.44
C LYS A 41 -8.35 -2.22 2.71
N LYS A 42 -8.61 -1.11 2.05
CA LYS A 42 -9.85 -0.91 1.28
C LYS A 42 -9.92 -1.82 0.06
N ALA A 43 -8.81 -2.06 -0.62
CA ALA A 43 -8.75 -3.01 -1.73
C ALA A 43 -9.03 -4.45 -1.24
N THR A 44 -8.46 -4.85 -0.11
CA THR A 44 -8.77 -6.15 0.52
C THR A 44 -10.25 -6.27 0.88
N GLU A 45 -10.83 -5.25 1.52
CA GLU A 45 -12.27 -5.23 1.83
C GLU A 45 -13.12 -5.37 0.56
N LEU A 46 -12.74 -4.69 -0.53
CA LEU A 46 -13.43 -4.76 -1.82
C LEU A 46 -13.35 -6.14 -2.46
N CYS A 47 -12.16 -6.75 -2.49
CA CYS A 47 -11.97 -8.12 -2.98
C CYS A 47 -12.88 -9.11 -2.26
N VAL A 48 -12.93 -9.03 -0.93
CA VAL A 48 -13.74 -9.95 -0.12
C VAL A 48 -15.25 -9.70 -0.30
N LEU A 49 -15.69 -8.45 -0.35
CA LEU A 49 -17.12 -8.12 -0.42
C LEU A 49 -17.74 -8.39 -1.79
N CYS A 50 -16.96 -8.20 -2.85
CA CYS A 50 -17.46 -8.28 -4.22
C CYS A 50 -16.92 -9.48 -5.00
N ASP A 51 -16.06 -10.31 -4.39
CA ASP A 51 -15.38 -11.43 -5.05
C ASP A 51 -14.70 -11.01 -6.36
N VAL A 52 -13.87 -9.95 -6.24
CA VAL A 52 -13.20 -9.34 -7.39
C VAL A 52 -11.68 -9.45 -7.30
N ASN A 53 -11.07 -9.66 -8.47
CA ASN A 53 -9.62 -9.67 -8.63
C ASN A 53 -9.09 -8.25 -8.77
N ILE A 54 -8.07 -7.90 -7.99
CA ILE A 54 -7.48 -6.56 -7.95
C ILE A 54 -5.97 -6.68 -7.90
N ALA A 55 -5.28 -5.80 -8.63
CA ALA A 55 -3.85 -5.54 -8.48
C ALA A 55 -3.60 -4.05 -8.22
N MET A 56 -2.68 -3.75 -7.30
CA MET A 56 -2.25 -2.39 -6.99
C MET A 56 -0.74 -2.35 -6.84
N ILE A 57 -0.10 -1.40 -7.53
CA ILE A 57 1.33 -1.12 -7.44
C ILE A 57 1.52 0.34 -7.06
N VAL A 58 2.33 0.62 -6.04
CA VAL A 58 2.58 1.97 -5.56
C VAL A 58 4.07 2.17 -5.30
N SER A 59 4.68 3.16 -5.97
CA SER A 59 6.04 3.60 -5.68
C SER A 59 6.06 4.64 -4.55
N SER A 60 7.01 4.49 -3.64
CA SER A 60 7.22 5.43 -2.54
C SER A 60 8.11 6.60 -2.95
N PRO A 61 8.07 7.72 -2.21
CA PRO A 61 9.03 8.81 -2.39
C PRO A 61 10.50 8.43 -2.11
N ALA A 62 10.76 7.21 -1.63
CA ALA A 62 12.09 6.66 -1.39
C ALA A 62 12.44 5.56 -2.42
N ASP A 63 11.78 5.58 -3.57
CA ASP A 63 11.98 4.67 -4.72
C ASP A 63 11.77 3.17 -4.44
N LYS A 64 11.09 2.85 -3.33
CA LYS A 64 10.64 1.50 -3.02
C LYS A 64 9.26 1.20 -3.60
N LEU A 65 9.09 0.02 -4.16
CA LEU A 65 7.81 -0.47 -4.68
C LEU A 65 7.03 -1.26 -3.63
N PHE A 66 5.71 -1.09 -3.66
CA PHE A 66 4.78 -1.84 -2.82
C PHE A 66 3.65 -2.37 -3.67
N ALA A 67 3.38 -3.66 -3.53
CA ALA A 67 2.40 -4.38 -4.30
C ALA A 67 1.30 -4.96 -3.40
N PHE A 68 0.09 -5.03 -3.94
CA PHE A 68 -1.02 -5.83 -3.42
C PHE A 68 -1.72 -6.49 -4.61
N GLY A 69 -2.05 -7.77 -4.48
CA GLY A 69 -2.80 -8.50 -5.49
C GLY A 69 -3.67 -9.57 -4.85
N GLN A 70 -4.86 -9.76 -5.42
CA GLN A 70 -5.77 -10.86 -5.10
C GLN A 70 -6.26 -11.46 -6.43
N PRO A 71 -6.10 -12.77 -6.66
CA PRO A 71 -5.50 -13.79 -5.77
C PRO A 71 -3.97 -13.69 -5.61
N ASN A 72 -3.28 -13.19 -6.64
CA ASN A 72 -1.84 -12.92 -6.63
C ASN A 72 -1.59 -11.80 -7.66
N ILE A 73 -0.66 -10.87 -7.37
CA ILE A 73 -0.41 -9.74 -8.27
C ILE A 73 0.07 -10.19 -9.65
N ASP A 74 0.94 -11.19 -9.75
CA ASP A 74 1.48 -11.69 -11.01
C ASP A 74 0.39 -12.31 -11.87
N ILE A 75 -0.57 -13.03 -11.27
CA ILE A 75 -1.71 -13.61 -11.98
C ILE A 75 -2.58 -12.51 -12.57
N VAL A 76 -2.93 -11.51 -11.76
CA VAL A 76 -3.77 -10.39 -12.21
C VAL A 76 -3.07 -9.58 -13.30
N LEU A 77 -1.78 -9.30 -13.14
CA LEU A 77 -0.98 -8.59 -14.14
C LEU A 77 -0.82 -9.39 -15.43
N LYS A 78 -0.52 -10.69 -15.34
CA LYS A 78 -0.43 -11.59 -16.50
C LYS A 78 -1.75 -11.55 -17.26
N ASN A 79 -2.87 -11.73 -16.58
CA ASN A 79 -4.20 -11.72 -17.21
C ASN A 79 -4.50 -10.36 -17.86
N TYR A 80 -4.16 -9.26 -17.18
CA TYR A 80 -4.29 -7.91 -17.76
C TYR A 80 -3.45 -7.72 -19.02
N ILE A 81 -2.18 -8.15 -19.02
CA ILE A 81 -1.27 -8.02 -20.17
C ILE A 81 -1.73 -8.88 -21.36
N HIS A 82 -2.22 -10.09 -21.10
CA HIS A 82 -2.67 -11.02 -22.14
C HIS A 82 -4.12 -10.79 -22.57
N GLY A 83 -4.86 -9.91 -21.88
CA GLY A 83 -6.28 -9.67 -22.13
C GLY A 83 -7.18 -10.86 -21.77
N THR A 84 -6.71 -11.75 -20.89
CA THR A 84 -7.43 -12.95 -20.45
C THR A 84 -8.11 -12.70 -19.12
N THR A 85 -9.17 -13.46 -18.84
CA THR A 85 -9.89 -13.43 -17.54
C THR A 85 -9.94 -14.80 -16.88
N GLU A 86 -9.09 -15.72 -17.32
CA GLU A 86 -9.00 -17.07 -16.80
C GLU A 86 -8.21 -17.04 -15.49
N PHE A 87 -8.92 -17.22 -14.37
CA PHE A 87 -8.33 -17.38 -13.05
C PHE A 87 -8.55 -18.84 -12.68
N GLU A 88 -7.48 -19.65 -12.64
CA GLU A 88 -7.58 -21.02 -12.15
C GLU A 88 -7.83 -21.00 -10.64
N ASP A 89 -8.90 -21.65 -10.20
CA ASP A 89 -9.29 -21.73 -8.79
C ASP A 89 -8.29 -22.57 -8.00
N GLN A 90 -7.35 -21.92 -7.32
CA GLN A 90 -6.54 -22.53 -6.26
C GLN A 90 -7.10 -22.04 -4.91
N GLU A 91 -7.78 -22.95 -4.19
CA GLU A 91 -8.36 -22.64 -2.87
C GLU A 91 -7.28 -22.14 -1.89
N SER A 92 -7.56 -20.99 -1.30
CA SER A 92 -6.62 -20.13 -0.57
C SER A 92 -6.14 -20.71 0.77
N GLU A 93 -4.83 -20.87 0.93
CA GLU A 93 -4.21 -20.72 2.24
C GLU A 93 -4.13 -19.23 2.61
N ARG A 94 -5.25 -18.74 3.12
CA ARG A 94 -5.44 -17.70 4.15
C ARG A 94 -4.44 -16.54 4.16
N VAL A 95 -4.86 -15.42 3.57
CA VAL A 95 -4.66 -14.03 4.05
C VAL A 95 -3.41 -13.82 4.93
N SER A 96 -2.21 -14.07 4.39
CA SER A 96 -0.98 -13.91 5.17
C SER A 96 0.24 -13.56 4.32
N SER A 97 0.07 -12.64 3.36
CA SER A 97 1.22 -11.90 2.82
C SER A 97 0.93 -10.42 2.92
N ILE A 98 1.15 -9.95 4.15
CA ILE A 98 1.41 -8.56 4.50
C ILE A 98 2.48 -8.02 3.53
N TYR A 99 2.16 -6.94 2.82
CA TYR A 99 3.06 -6.09 2.02
C TYR A 99 4.29 -6.80 1.44
N GLU A 100 4.23 -7.22 0.18
CA GLU A 100 5.48 -7.43 -0.55
C GLU A 100 6.09 -6.06 -0.83
N GLU A 101 7.17 -5.77 -0.10
CA GLU A 101 8.16 -4.79 -0.51
C GLU A 101 8.91 -5.45 -1.67
N CYS A 102 8.43 -5.23 -2.91
CA CYS A 102 9.17 -5.69 -4.09
C CYS A 102 10.43 -4.84 -4.21
N ASP A 103 11.51 -5.29 -3.57
CA ASP A 103 12.86 -4.82 -3.85
C ASP A 103 13.29 -5.41 -5.19
N THR A 104 12.86 -4.81 -6.30
CA THR A 104 13.36 -5.19 -7.63
C THR A 104 13.17 -4.05 -8.63
N VAL A 105 14.07 -3.06 -8.62
CA VAL A 105 14.79 -2.59 -9.82
C VAL A 105 16.15 -2.03 -9.38
N ARG A 106 17.02 -2.91 -8.88
CA ARG A 106 18.46 -2.66 -8.80
C ARG A 106 19.14 -3.73 -9.65
N GLU A 107 18.93 -3.65 -10.95
CA GLU A 107 19.84 -4.18 -11.97
C GLU A 107 19.34 -3.69 -13.34
N LEU A 108 20.08 -2.75 -13.90
CA LEU A 108 20.23 -2.34 -15.31
C LEU A 108 20.66 -0.86 -15.30
N THR A 109 21.88 -0.65 -14.80
CA THR A 109 22.79 0.38 -15.31
C THR A 109 23.85 -0.34 -16.12
#